data_AF-A0A8T1I6R5-F1
#
_entry.id   AF-A0A8T1I6R5-F1
#
_cell.length_a   1.000
_cell.length_b   1.000
_cell.length_c   1.000
_cell.angle_alpha   90.00
_cell.angle_beta   90.00
_cell.angle_gamma   90.00
#
_symmetry.space_group_name_H-M   'P 1'
#
loop_
_entity.id
_entity.type
_entity.pdbx_description
1 polymer ?
#
loop_
_entity_poly.entity_id
_entity_poly.type
_entity_poly.pdbx_seq_one_letter_code
_entity_poly.pdbx_strand_id
1 'polypeptide(L)'
;METTRKYTNLAPVCEETTTHAMELITKAAEKNIGEELPEAFGVILDDCTFGSEHYMAVYGCYKRNGVCCCPHLSMAPVINGPDDCLNAETHMLAITVQ
;
A
#
# COMPACT_ATOMS: atom_id res chain seq x y z
N MET A 1 11.32 -20.23 -7.92
CA MET A 1 12.35 -19.21 -8.18
C MET A 1 12.53 -18.91 -9.67
N GLU A 2 12.56 -19.90 -10.58
CA GLU A 2 12.61 -19.65 -12.04
C GLU A 2 11.41 -18.85 -12.58
N THR A 3 10.22 -19.02 -12.00
CA THR A 3 8.98 -18.37 -12.45
C THR A 3 8.93 -16.86 -12.17
N THR A 4 9.69 -16.36 -11.19
CA THR A 4 9.75 -14.93 -10.85
C THR A 4 10.79 -14.19 -11.69
N ARG A 5 11.81 -14.90 -12.20
CA ARG A 5 12.91 -14.34 -13.02
C ARG A 5 12.41 -13.63 -14.28
N LYS A 6 11.34 -14.13 -14.91
CA LYS A 6 10.76 -13.51 -16.11
C LYS A 6 10.11 -12.14 -15.86
N TYR A 7 9.89 -11.77 -14.60
CA TYR A 7 9.25 -10.51 -14.21
C TYR A 7 10.23 -9.48 -13.66
N THR A 8 11.54 -9.76 -13.68
CA THR A 8 12.56 -8.85 -13.17
C THR A 8 13.74 -8.73 -14.13
N ASN A 9 14.19 -7.49 -14.36
CA ASN A 9 15.41 -7.19 -15.09
C ASN A 9 16.64 -7.08 -14.17
N LEU A 10 16.48 -7.37 -12.88
CA LEU A 10 17.57 -7.33 -11.91
C LEU A 10 18.52 -8.51 -12.13
N ALA A 11 19.82 -8.27 -11.92
CA ALA A 11 20.80 -9.34 -11.90
C ALA A 11 20.41 -10.38 -10.84
N PRO A 12 20.73 -11.67 -11.04
CA PRO A 12 20.47 -12.68 -10.02
C PRO A 12 21.16 -12.28 -8.70
N VAL A 13 20.35 -12.12 -7.66
CA VAL A 13 20.78 -11.83 -6.29
C VAL A 13 20.13 -12.84 -5.36
N CYS A 14 20.70 -13.07 -4.16
CA CYS A 14 20.04 -13.94 -3.19
C CYS A 14 18.77 -13.28 -2.63
N GLU A 15 17.87 -14.12 -2.11
CA GLU A 15 16.61 -13.68 -1.50
C GLU A 15 16.85 -12.71 -0.34
N GLU A 16 17.87 -12.98 0.50
CA GLU A 16 18.25 -12.13 1.62
C GLU A 16 18.66 -10.72 1.16
N THR A 17 19.48 -10.61 0.11
CA THR A 17 19.89 -9.32 -0.45
C THR A 17 18.68 -8.56 -1.02
N THR A 18 17.77 -9.27 -1.70
CA THR A 18 16.56 -8.67 -2.28
C THR A 18 15.65 -8.15 -1.19
N THR A 19 15.42 -8.94 -0.14
CA THR A 19 14.59 -8.58 1.01
C THR A 19 15.16 -7.37 1.72
N HIS A 20 16.46 -7.38 2.01
CA HIS A 20 17.14 -6.26 2.64
C HIS A 20 17.06 -4.98 1.80
N ALA A 21 17.24 -5.10 0.47
CA ALA A 21 17.09 -3.96 -0.42
C ALA A 21 15.66 -3.40 -0.42
N MET A 22 14.64 -4.27 -0.44
CA MET A 22 13.24 -3.84 -0.37
C MET A 22 12.93 -3.14 0.96
N GLU A 23 13.43 -3.65 2.09
CA GLU A 23 13.28 -2.99 3.39
C GLU A 23 13.90 -1.58 3.40
N LEU A 24 15.09 -1.43 2.82
CA LEU A 24 15.75 -0.13 2.72
C LEU A 24 14.97 0.84 1.83
N ILE A 25 14.44 0.35 0.70
CA ILE A 25 13.59 1.14 -0.20
C ILE A 25 12.31 1.55 0.49
N THR A 26 11.65 0.65 1.22
CA THR A 26 10.43 0.94 1.99
C THR A 26 10.69 2.03 3.01
N LYS A 27 11.74 1.91 3.83
CA LYS A 27 12.10 2.95 4.82
C LYS A 27 12.38 4.31 4.18
N ALA A 28 13.07 4.32 3.04
CA ALA A 28 13.33 5.56 2.30
C ALA A 28 12.04 6.17 1.74
N ALA A 29 11.13 5.34 1.22
CA ALA A 29 9.83 5.77 0.72
C ALA A 29 8.95 6.32 1.85
N GLU A 30 8.84 5.62 2.99
CA GLU A 30 8.11 6.06 4.18
C GLU A 30 8.60 7.42 4.66
N LYS A 31 9.92 7.60 4.75
CA LYS A 31 10.51 8.89 5.12
C LYS A 31 10.12 10.00 4.15
N ASN A 32 10.28 9.77 2.85
CA ASN A 32 9.97 10.77 1.83
C ASN A 32 8.48 11.14 1.81
N ILE A 33 7.60 10.14 1.95
CA ILE A 33 6.16 10.35 2.04
C ILE A 33 5.80 11.13 3.31
N GLY A 34 6.41 10.79 4.45
CA GLY A 34 6.19 11.50 5.71
C GLY A 34 6.67 12.95 5.70
N GLU A 35 7.78 13.25 5.01
CA GLU A 35 8.27 14.63 4.82
C GLU A 35 7.38 15.44 3.87
N GLU A 36 6.65 14.77 2.97
CA GLU A 36 5.77 15.41 2.01
C GLU A 36 4.32 15.59 2.51
N LEU A 37 3.83 14.65 3.32
CA LEU A 37 2.45 14.63 3.78
C LEU A 37 2.14 15.88 4.62
N PRO A 38 1.06 16.61 4.31
CA PRO A 38 0.58 17.68 5.19
C PRO A 38 0.10 17.11 6.53
N GLU A 39 0.02 17.96 7.56
CA GLU A 39 -0.55 17.58 8.86
C GLU A 39 -2.00 17.08 8.75
N ALA A 40 -2.77 17.64 7.80
CA ALA A 40 -4.12 17.18 7.46
C ALA A 40 -4.19 16.82 5.97
N PHE A 41 -4.59 15.59 5.70
CA PHE A 41 -4.80 15.06 4.36
C PHE A 41 -6.06 14.18 4.35
N GLY A 42 -6.68 14.04 3.18
CA GLY A 42 -7.75 13.07 2.98
C GLY A 42 -7.20 11.66 2.74
N VAL A 43 -8.02 10.64 2.89
CA VAL A 43 -7.66 9.26 2.58
C VAL A 43 -8.52 8.74 1.44
N ILE A 44 -7.92 8.00 0.50
CA ILE A 44 -8.62 7.25 -0.54
C ILE A 44 -8.44 5.76 -0.24
N LEU A 45 -9.55 5.03 -0.27
CA LEU A 45 -9.56 3.57 -0.21
C LEU A 45 -9.82 3.04 -1.62
N ASP A 46 -9.00 2.09 -2.04
CA ASP A 46 -9.11 1.42 -3.35
C ASP A 46 -9.08 -0.09 -3.14
N ASP A 47 -10.05 -0.78 -3.71
CA ASP A 47 -10.14 -2.23 -3.68
C ASP A 47 -9.46 -2.84 -4.90
N CYS A 48 -8.49 -3.72 -4.67
CA CYS A 48 -7.79 -4.43 -5.73
C CYS A 48 -8.00 -5.93 -5.59
N THR A 49 -8.34 -6.60 -6.68
CA THR A 49 -8.50 -8.06 -6.69
C THR A 49 -7.44 -8.69 -7.59
N PHE A 50 -6.64 -9.60 -7.02
CA PHE A 50 -5.65 -10.38 -7.77
C PHE A 50 -5.98 -11.87 -7.64
N GLY A 51 -6.54 -12.45 -8.70
CA GLY A 51 -7.06 -13.82 -8.66
C GLY A 51 -8.29 -13.90 -7.75
N SER A 52 -8.19 -14.67 -6.66
CA SER A 52 -9.24 -14.83 -5.64
C SER A 52 -9.00 -14.00 -4.38
N GLU A 53 -7.88 -13.28 -4.30
CA GLU A 53 -7.52 -12.48 -3.13
C GLU A 53 -7.93 -11.02 -3.35
N HIS A 54 -8.69 -10.51 -2.39
CA HIS A 54 -9.08 -9.11 -2.34
C HIS A 54 -8.12 -8.35 -1.43
N TYR A 55 -7.76 -7.14 -1.85
CA TYR A 55 -6.84 -6.25 -1.16
C TYR A 55 -7.52 -4.91 -0.98
N MET A 56 -7.26 -4.27 0.15
CA MET A 56 -7.60 -2.88 0.39
C MET A 56 -6.30 -2.07 0.37
N ALA A 57 -6.21 -1.12 -0.54
CA ALA A 57 -5.13 -0.15 -0.60
C ALA A 57 -5.58 1.19 -0.01
N VAL A 58 -4.68 1.84 0.71
CA VAL A 58 -4.89 3.13 1.38
C VAL A 58 -3.93 4.14 0.77
N TYR A 59 -4.47 5.26 0.31
CA TYR A 59 -3.68 6.37 -0.22
C TYR A 59 -3.94 7.63 0.59
N GLY A 60 -2.91 8.47 0.75
CA GLY A 60 -3.10 9.85 1.14
C GLY A 60 -3.72 10.63 -0.02
N CYS A 61 -4.35 11.77 0.25
CA CYS A 61 -4.92 12.64 -0.77
C CYS A 61 -4.85 14.10 -0.33
N TYR A 62 -4.08 14.89 -1.03
CA TYR A 62 -3.92 16.32 -0.77
C TYR A 62 -3.58 17.08 -2.04
N LYS A 63 -3.63 18.41 -1.99
CA LYS A 63 -3.14 19.28 -3.06
C LYS A 63 -1.82 19.89 -2.67
N ARG A 64 -0.80 19.73 -3.51
CA ARG A 64 0.49 20.41 -3.41
C ARG A 64 0.66 21.31 -4.61
N ASN A 65 0.77 22.62 -4.38
CA ASN A 65 0.92 23.62 -5.45
C ASN A 65 -0.14 23.50 -6.57
N GLY A 66 -1.39 23.18 -6.19
CA GLY A 66 -2.50 23.01 -7.12
C GLY A 66 -2.59 21.64 -7.81
N VAL A 67 -1.61 20.76 -7.62
CA VAL A 67 -1.60 19.38 -8.16
C VAL A 67 -2.11 18.41 -7.12
N CYS A 68 -2.95 17.45 -7.54
CA CYS A 68 -3.43 16.37 -6.68
C CYS A 68 -2.31 15.35 -6.46
N CYS A 69 -2.01 15.06 -5.21
CA CYS A 69 -1.01 14.09 -4.79
C CYS A 69 -1.70 12.96 -4.02
N CYS A 70 -1.45 11.72 -4.44
CA CYS A 70 -2.03 10.54 -3.82
C CYS A 70 -0.99 9.44 -3.55
N PRO A 71 -0.08 9.62 -2.58
CA PRO A 71 0.92 8.59 -2.26
C PRO A 71 0.24 7.35 -1.68
N HIS A 72 0.71 6.16 -2.08
CA HIS A 72 0.29 4.88 -1.51
C HIS A 72 0.89 4.72 -0.10
N LEU A 73 0.04 4.45 0.90
CA LEU A 73 0.43 4.37 2.31
C LEU A 73 0.50 2.93 2.80
N SER A 74 -0.49 2.11 2.46
CA SER A 74 -0.53 0.70 2.86
C SER A 74 -1.44 -0.10 1.94
N MET A 75 -1.20 -1.42 1.91
CA MET A 75 -2.07 -2.39 1.27
C MET A 75 -2.12 -3.63 2.14
N ALA A 76 -3.30 -4.17 2.38
CA ALA A 76 -3.50 -5.40 3.13
C ALA A 76 -4.53 -6.29 2.44
N PRO A 77 -4.35 -7.62 2.47
CA PRO A 77 -5.40 -8.53 2.04
C PRO A 77 -6.61 -8.37 2.96
N VAL A 78 -7.80 -8.40 2.36
CA VAL A 78 -9.06 -8.40 3.09
C VAL A 78 -9.31 -9.83 3.55
N ILE A 79 -9.41 -10.03 4.86
CA ILE A 79 -9.80 -11.32 5.43
C ILE A 79 -11.31 -11.44 5.20
N ASN A 80 -11.71 -12.45 4.42
CA ASN A 80 -13.11 -12.71 4.10
C ASN A 80 -13.60 -13.90 4.93
N GLY A 81 -14.01 -13.65 6.17
CA GLY A 81 -14.81 -14.57 6.95
C GLY A 81 -16.25 -14.67 6.39
N PRO A 82 -16.95 -15.80 6.60
CA PRO A 82 -18.31 -16.01 6.09
C PRO A 82 -19.35 -14.99 6.60
N ASP A 83 -19.05 -14.30 7.72
CA ASP A 83 -19.92 -13.28 8.34
C ASP A 83 -19.34 -11.84 8.21
N ASP A 84 -18.23 -11.64 7.50
CA ASP A 84 -17.59 -10.32 7.42
C ASP A 84 -18.35 -9.38 6.46
N CYS A 85 -18.80 -8.25 6.98
CA CYS A 85 -19.42 -7.18 6.20
C CYS A 85 -18.34 -6.28 5.59
N LEU A 86 -17.89 -6.59 4.37
CA LEU A 86 -16.83 -5.85 3.65
C LEU A 86 -17.33 -4.56 2.98
N ASN A 87 -18.33 -3.91 3.57
CA ASN A 87 -18.86 -2.67 3.05
C ASN A 87 -17.98 -1.48 3.48
N ALA A 88 -18.10 -0.36 2.77
CA ALA A 88 -17.30 0.83 3.05
C ALA A 88 -17.49 1.36 4.50
N GLU A 89 -18.65 1.11 5.11
CA GLU A 89 -19.02 1.58 6.45
C GLU A 89 -18.20 0.88 7.55
N THR A 90 -18.02 -0.44 7.43
CA THR A 90 -17.16 -1.23 8.33
C THR A 90 -15.68 -0.83 8.20
N HIS A 91 -15.20 -0.53 6.99
CA HIS A 91 -13.84 -0.04 6.78
C HIS A 91 -13.61 1.36 7.37
N MET A 92 -14.61 2.25 7.29
CA MET A 92 -14.52 3.58 7.90
C MET A 92 -14.35 3.51 9.43
N LEU A 93 -15.04 2.59 10.11
CA LEU A 93 -14.87 2.42 11.56
C LEU A 93 -13.43 2.06 11.95
N ALA A 94 -12.72 1.25 11.15
CA ALA A 94 -11.32 0.92 11.42
C ALA A 94 -10.37 2.13 11.29
N ILE A 95 -10.72 3.10 10.44
CA ILE A 95 -9.92 4.32 10.20
C ILE A 95 -10.18 5.39 11.26
N THR A 96 -11.38 5.41 11.85
CA THR A 96 -11.82 6.49 12.75
C THR A 96 -11.41 6.28 14.23
N VAL A 97 -10.62 5.24 14.54
CA VAL A 97 -10.25 4.86 15.93
C VAL A 97 -8.77 5.16 16.24
N GLN A 98 -8.10 6.03 15.48
CA GLN A 98 -6.75 6.53 15.81
C GLN A 98 -6.79 7.80 16.65
#